data_AF-A0A6I3BSF6-F1
#
_entry.id   AF-A0A6I3BSF6-F1
#
_cell.length_a   1.000
_cell.length_b   1.000
_cell.length_c   1.000
_cell.angle_alpha   90.00
_cell.angle_beta   90.00
_cell.angle_gamma   90.00
#
_symmetry.space_group_name_H-M   'P 1'
#
loop_
_entity.id
_entity.type
_entity.pdbx_description
1 polymer ?
#
loop_
_entity_poly.entity_id
_entity_poly.type
_entity_poly.pdbx_seq_one_letter_code
_entity_poly.pdbx_strand_id
1 'polypeptide(L)' 'MRTLNDIKIEIDALSQKRAEVFQKLSQGHNASLAAEHQRLEEEIAELWDEQRQARANIRFGDRDLIIQRARHEERLSRAA' A
#
# COMPACT_ATOMS: atom_id res chain seq x y z
N MET A 1 -3.34 -4.88 -10.40
CA MET A 1 -3.12 -5.13 -8.95
C MET A 1 -2.03 -6.15 -8.84
N ARG A 2 -0.97 -5.85 -8.09
CA ARG A 2 0.07 -6.84 -7.76
C ARG A 2 -0.53 -7.94 -6.88
N THR A 3 0.04 -9.13 -6.89
CA THR A 3 -0.42 -10.18 -5.96
C THR A 3 0.10 -9.89 -4.55
N LEU A 4 -0.53 -10.48 -3.52
CA LEU A 4 -0.06 -10.34 -2.14
C LEU A 4 1.40 -10.79 -1.95
N ASN A 5 1.84 -11.75 -2.75
CA ASN A 5 3.21 -12.26 -2.71
C ASN A 5 4.18 -11.26 -3.35
N ASP A 6 3.82 -10.66 -4.48
CA ASP A 6 4.64 -9.63 -5.14
C ASP A 6 4.82 -8.42 -4.23
N ILE A 7 3.73 -7.94 -3.62
CA ILE A 7 3.76 -6.80 -2.69
C ILE A 7 4.67 -7.11 -1.49
N LYS A 8 4.61 -8.34 -0.97
CA LYS A 8 5.49 -8.75 0.14
C LYS A 8 6.97 -8.73 -0.29
N ILE A 9 7.29 -9.33 -1.44
CA ILE A 9 8.66 -9.37 -1.96
C ILE A 9 9.21 -7.95 -2.14
N GLU A 10 8.38 -7.04 -2.64
CA GLU A 10 8.77 -5.65 -2.87
C GLU A 10 8.97 -4.87 -1.57
N ILE A 11 8.09 -5.06 -0.57
CA ILE A 11 8.27 -4.50 0.78
C ILE A 11 9.58 -4.99 1.40
N ASP A 12 9.87 -6.29 1.30
CA ASP A 12 11.11 -6.87 1.84
C ASP A 12 12.35 -6.27 1.16
N ALA A 13 12.32 -6.12 -0.17
CA ALA A 13 13.41 -5.51 -0.94
C ALA A 13 13.62 -4.03 -0.61
N LEU A 14 12.55 -3.24 -0.55
CA LEU A 14 12.63 -1.82 -0.21
C LEU A 14 13.03 -1.61 1.26
N SER A 15 12.56 -2.47 2.17
CA SER A 15 12.95 -2.42 3.59
C SER A 15 14.45 -2.67 3.76
N GLN A 16 15.00 -3.61 3.00
CA GLN A 16 16.45 -3.86 2.98
C GLN A 16 17.21 -2.64 2.45
N LYS A 17 16.76 -2.05 1.33
CA LYS A 17 17.38 -0.85 0.77
C LYS A 17 17.31 0.34 1.72
N ARG A 18 16.17 0.53 2.41
CA ARG A 18 16.00 1.57 3.44
C ARG A 18 17.01 1.39 4.58
N ALA A 19 17.19 0.15 5.05
CA ALA A 19 18.18 -0.15 6.09
C ALA A 19 19.60 0.21 5.63
N GLU A 20 19.97 -0.08 4.40
CA GLU A 20 21.27 0.31 3.83
C GLU A 20 21.45 1.83 3.75
N VAL A 21 20.43 2.57 3.32
CA VAL A 21 20.47 4.04 3.29
C VAL A 21 20.58 4.61 4.70
N PHE A 22 19.84 4.05 5.65
CA PHE A 22 19.92 4.43 7.06
C PHE A 22 21.31 4.19 7.66
N GLN A 23 21.94 3.05 7.35
CA GLN A 23 23.31 2.77 7.75
C GLN A 23 24.29 3.80 7.19
N LYS A 24 24.14 4.22 5.92
CA LYS A 24 24.98 5.28 5.33
C LYS A 24 24.73 6.64 5.98
N LEU A 25 23.48 6.97 6.33
CA LEU A 25 23.15 8.20 7.06
C LEU A 25 23.78 8.25 8.46
N SER A 26 23.99 7.10 9.10
CA SER A 26 24.65 7.05 10.41
C SER A 26 26.13 7.45 10.36
N GLN A 27 26.75 7.41 9.18
CA GLN A 27 28.17 7.74 8.98
C GLN A 27 28.41 9.26 8.78
N GLY A 28 27.35 10.05 8.61
CA GLY A 28 27.46 11.50 8.45
C GLY A 28 26.21 12.12 7.81
N HIS A 29 26.06 13.43 7.97
CA HIS A 29 24.92 14.15 7.40
C HIS A 29 25.01 14.22 5.87
N ASN A 30 24.03 13.62 5.18
CA ASN A 30 23.90 13.68 3.73
C ASN A 30 22.42 13.91 3.36
N ALA A 31 22.11 15.11 2.89
CA ALA A 31 20.75 15.51 2.52
C ALA A 31 20.15 14.66 1.39
N SER A 32 20.96 14.18 0.45
CA SER A 32 20.50 13.31 -0.64
C SER A 32 20.08 11.94 -0.12
N LEU A 33 20.86 11.36 0.81
CA LEU A 33 20.50 10.09 1.44
C LEU A 33 19.28 10.23 2.35
N ALA A 34 19.09 11.38 3.00
CA ALA A 34 17.90 11.65 3.79
C ALA A 34 16.63 11.70 2.91
N ALA A 35 16.72 12.37 1.75
CA ALA A 35 15.63 12.39 0.78
C ALA A 35 15.37 11.02 0.13
N GLU A 36 16.40 10.19 -0.09
CA GLU A 36 16.22 8.81 -0.54
C GLU A 36 15.55 7.96 0.54
N HIS A 37 15.99 8.06 1.79
CA HIS A 37 15.38 7.34 2.91
C HIS A 37 13.89 7.67 3.05
N GLN A 38 13.54 8.96 2.97
CA GLN A 38 12.16 9.41 3.05
C GLN A 38 11.29 8.86 1.91
N ARG A 39 11.81 8.85 0.67
CA ARG A 39 11.10 8.25 -0.47
C ARG A 39 10.87 6.75 -0.28
N LEU A 40 11.86 6.03 0.24
CA LEU A 40 11.72 4.60 0.52
C LEU A 40 10.66 4.34 1.60
N GLU A 41 10.57 5.18 2.63
CA GLU A 41 9.51 5.11 3.64
C GLU A 41 8.11 5.28 3.02
N GLU A 42 7.96 6.25 2.12
CA GLU A 42 6.71 6.54 1.42
C GLU A 42 6.31 5.38 0.50
N GLU A 43 7.23 4.85 -0.31
CA GLU A 43 6.99 3.68 -1.18
C GLU A 43 6.59 2.43 -0.37
N ILE A 44 7.25 2.18 0.77
CA ILE A 44 6.89 1.06 1.65
C ILE A 44 5.49 1.25 2.23
N ALA A 45 5.13 2.48 2.64
CA ALA A 45 3.81 2.78 3.16
C ALA A 45 2.72 2.54 2.10
N GLU A 46 2.94 3.00 0.86
CA GLU A 46 2.02 2.77 -0.26
C GLU A 46 1.82 1.27 -0.55
N LEU A 47 2.89 0.47 -0.48
CA LEU A 47 2.79 -0.98 -0.66
C LEU A 47 2.00 -1.66 0.46
N TRP A 48 2.14 -1.22 1.71
CA TRP A 48 1.31 -1.72 2.80
C TRP A 48 -0.17 -1.37 2.58
N ASP A 49 -0.46 -0.18 2.05
CA ASP A 49 -1.81 0.24 1.71
C ASP A 49 -2.40 -0.61 0.57
N GLU A 50 -1.62 -0.85 -0.48
CA GLU A 50 -2.00 -1.77 -1.57
C GLU A 50 -2.25 -3.18 -1.03
N GLN A 51 -1.38 -3.68 -0.14
CA GLN A 51 -1.55 -5.01 0.46
C GLN A 51 -2.84 -5.10 1.29
N ARG A 52 -3.15 -4.06 2.08
CA ARG A 52 -4.38 -3.99 2.88
C ARG A 52 -5.60 -3.98 1.98
N GLN A 53 -5.57 -3.21 0.88
CA GLN A 53 -6.66 -3.18 -0.10
C GLN A 53 -6.82 -4.55 -0.79
N ALA A 54 -5.71 -5.18 -1.18
CA ALA A 54 -5.72 -6.50 -1.79
C ALA A 54 -6.34 -7.57 -0.87
N ARG A 55 -5.97 -7.56 0.42
CA ARG A 55 -6.56 -8.45 1.43
C ARG A 55 -8.05 -8.19 1.63
N ALA A 56 -8.45 -6.92 1.67
CA ALA A 56 -9.85 -6.55 1.79
C ALA A 56 -10.66 -7.06 0.59
N ASN A 57 -10.16 -6.87 -0.63
CA ASN A 57 -10.78 -7.37 -1.85
C ASN A 57 -10.92 -8.90 -1.87
N ILE A 58 -9.88 -9.63 -1.42
CA ILE A 58 -9.94 -11.10 -1.32
C ILE A 58 -11.00 -11.55 -0.31
N ARG A 59 -11.10 -10.87 0.83
CA ARG A 59 -11.99 -11.27 1.93
C ARG A 59 -13.45 -10.88 1.69
N PHE A 60 -13.68 -9.69 1.15
CA PHE A 60 -15.01 -9.09 1.07
C PHE A 60 -15.54 -9.02 -0.37
N GLY A 61 -14.71 -9.29 -1.38
CA GLY A 61 -15.00 -9.00 -2.76
C GLY A 61 -14.65 -7.55 -3.11
N ASP A 62 -14.87 -7.16 -4.37
CA ASP A 62 -14.55 -5.82 -4.85
C ASP A 62 -15.41 -4.77 -4.14
N ARG A 63 -14.76 -3.84 -3.44
CA ARG A 63 -15.41 -2.75 -2.71
C ARG A 63 -16.39 -1.97 -3.60
N ASP A 64 -16.04 -1.76 -4.86
CA ASP A 64 -16.89 -1.01 -5.78
C ASP A 64 -18.15 -1.79 -6.14
N LEU A 65 -18.07 -3.12 -6.27
CA LEU A 65 -19.24 -3.99 -6.43
C LEU A 65 -20.14 -3.98 -5.18
N ILE A 66 -19.55 -3.94 -3.98
CA ILE A 66 -20.31 -3.84 -2.72
C ILE A 66 -21.06 -2.50 -2.65
N ILE A 67 -20.39 -1.39 -2.97
CA ILE A 67 -21.00 -0.05 -2.99
C ILE A 67 -22.07 0.06 -4.09
N GLN A 68 -21.82 -0.50 -5.28
CA GLN A 68 -22.80 -0.50 -6.35
C GLN A 68 -24.05 -1.28 -5.98
N ARG A 69 -23.92 -2.46 -5.34
CA ARG A 69 -25.07 -3.21 -4.81
C ARG A 69 -25.85 -2.40 -3.79
N ALA A 70 -25.18 -1.82 -2.80
CA ALA A 70 -25.83 -1.02 -1.76
C ALA A 70 -26.60 0.18 -2.35
N ARG A 71 -26.01 0.90 -3.32
CA ARG A 71 -26.67 2.01 -4.02
C ARG A 71 -27.85 1.54 -4.88
N HIS A 72 -27.76 0.37 -5.49
CA HIS A 72 -28.85 -0.21 -6.27
C HIS A 72 -30.04 -0.61 -5.38
N GLU A 73 -29.77 -1.27 -4.26
CA GLU A 73 -30.77 -1.62 -3.24
C GLU A 73 -31.45 -0.38 -2.65
N GLU A 74 -30.68 0.68 -2.34
CA GLU A 74 -31.21 1.95 -1.85
C GLU A 74 -32.17 2.61 -2.87
N ARG A 75 -31.84 2.55 -4.17
CA ARG A 75 -32.73 3.06 -5.23
C ARG A 75 -34.02 2.27 -5.34
N LEU A 76 -33.95 0.95 -5.22
CA LEU A 76 -35.13 0.08 -5.26
C LEU A 76 -36.04 0.31 -4.05
N SER A 77 -35.46 0.43 -2.84
CA SER A 77 -36.23 0.70 -1.61
C SER A 77 -36.90 2.07 -1.60
N ARG A 78 -36.37 3.06 -2.33
CA ARG A 78 -36.97 4.39 -2.45
C ARG A 78 -38.07 4.48 -3.53
N ALA A 79 -38.14 3.50 -4.42
CA ALA A 79 -39.10 3.45 -5.53
C ALA A 79 -40.32 2.55 -5.25
N ALA A 80 -40.31 1.84 -4.11
CA ALA A 80 -41.41 1.02 -3.59
C ALA A 80 -42.15 1.77 -2.47
#